data_AF-A0ABC8QMB1-F1
#
_entry.id   AF-A0ABC8QMB1-F1
#
_cell.length_a   1.000
_cell.length_b   1.000
_cell.length_c   1.000
_cell.angle_alpha   90.00
_cell.angle_beta   90.00
_cell.angle_gamma   90.00
#
_symmetry.space_group_name_H-M   'P 1'
#
loop_
_entity.id
_entity.type
_entity.pdbx_description
1 polymer ?
#
loop_
_entity_poly.entity_id
_entity_poly.type
_entity_poly.pdbx_seq_one_letter_code
_entity_poly.pdbx_strand_id
1 'polypeptide(L)'
;MGFPGDGNRIKEAGNVPYVVENGCGKFSKSPKQIANIVAQWFGPKADELNVMSQNALRLARPDAVFKIVHDLHELVRQRSFVPQYCST
;
A
#
# COMPACT_ATOMS: atom_id res chain seq x y z
N MET A 1 -31.21 15.43 -17.04
CA MET A 1 -30.13 14.74 -17.77
C MET A 1 -28.82 15.34 -17.27
N GLY A 2 -28.19 14.69 -16.28
CA GLY A 2 -26.95 15.19 -15.64
C GLY A 2 -25.73 14.60 -16.34
N PHE A 3 -24.69 15.41 -16.54
CA PHE A 3 -23.44 15.01 -17.19
C PHE A 3 -22.77 13.85 -16.44
N PRO A 4 -22.50 12.67 -17.04
CA PRO A 4 -21.85 11.59 -16.30
C PRO A 4 -20.31 11.75 -16.40
N GLY A 5 -19.77 12.68 -15.63
CA GLY A 5 -18.34 12.90 -15.42
C GLY A 5 -17.91 12.64 -13.97
N ASP A 6 -18.73 11.91 -13.21
CA ASP A 6 -18.67 11.87 -11.75
C ASP A 6 -17.78 10.72 -11.28
N GLY A 7 -16.46 10.95 -11.30
CA GLY A 7 -15.49 9.99 -10.77
C GLY A 7 -14.86 10.48 -9.47
N ASN A 8 -15.64 10.63 -8.39
CA ASN A 8 -15.09 10.90 -7.05
C ASN A 8 -14.20 9.72 -6.60
N ARG A 9 -12.94 9.70 -7.05
CA ARG A 9 -11.91 8.79 -6.54
C ARG A 9 -11.61 9.18 -5.10
N ILE A 10 -12.33 8.55 -4.18
CA ILE A 10 -12.02 8.64 -2.76
C ILE A 10 -10.55 8.22 -2.59
N LYS A 11 -9.72 9.12 -2.06
CA LYS A 11 -8.27 8.97 -1.98
C LYS A 11 -7.81 7.64 -1.39
N GLU A 12 -8.60 7.08 -0.47
CA GLU A 12 -8.26 5.86 0.27
C GLU A 12 -9.05 4.62 -0.16
N ALA A 13 -10.03 4.76 -1.07
CA ALA A 13 -10.85 3.61 -1.46
C ALA A 13 -10.03 2.52 -2.15
N GLY A 14 -8.94 2.89 -2.84
CA GLY A 14 -7.99 1.94 -3.45
C GLY A 14 -7.13 1.18 -2.44
N ASN A 15 -7.04 1.63 -1.19
CA ASN A 15 -6.24 0.95 -0.15
C ASN A 15 -6.97 -0.29 0.38
N VAL A 16 -8.31 -0.27 0.38
CA VAL A 16 -9.14 -1.40 0.84
C VAL A 16 -8.89 -2.68 0.03
N PRO A 17 -9.02 -2.69 -1.31
CA PRO A 17 -8.74 -3.89 -2.09
C PRO A 17 -7.27 -4.33 -1.94
N TYR A 18 -6.32 -3.40 -1.85
CA TYR A 18 -4.91 -3.74 -1.60
C TYR A 18 -4.73 -4.58 -0.32
N VAL A 19 -5.40 -4.22 0.78
CA VAL A 19 -5.30 -4.98 2.04
C VAL A 19 -6.09 -6.30 1.99
N VAL A 20 -7.31 -6.27 1.46
CA VAL A 20 -8.23 -7.43 1.49
C VAL A 20 -7.80 -8.51 0.48
N GLU A 21 -7.49 -8.12 -0.76
CA GLU A 21 -7.13 -9.06 -1.83
C GLU A 21 -5.77 -9.71 -1.59
N ASN A 22 -4.85 -9.02 -0.91
CA ASN A 22 -3.59 -9.63 -0.48
C ASN A 22 -3.71 -10.42 0.84
N GLY A 23 -4.91 -10.54 1.41
CA GLY A 23 -5.17 -11.32 2.61
C GLY A 23 -4.43 -10.78 3.85
N CYS A 24 -4.29 -9.46 3.97
CA CYS A 24 -3.68 -8.80 5.12
C CYS A 24 -4.72 -8.31 6.14
N GLY A 25 -6.00 -8.33 5.80
CA GLY A 25 -7.05 -7.86 6.67
C GLY A 25 -8.45 -8.00 6.08
N LYS A 26 -9.42 -7.49 6.83
CA LYS A 26 -10.84 -7.47 6.45
C LYS A 26 -11.38 -6.05 6.52
N PHE A 27 -12.45 -5.80 5.77
CA PHE A 27 -13.15 -4.52 5.77
C PHE A 27 -14.58 -4.68 6.28
N SER A 28 -15.00 -3.84 7.22
CA SER A 28 -16.40 -3.70 7.62
C SER A 28 -16.66 -2.28 8.10
N LYS A 29 -17.86 -1.76 7.83
CA LYS A 29 -18.34 -0.47 8.35
C LYS A 29 -19.15 -0.61 9.65
N SER A 30 -19.45 -1.84 10.08
CA SER A 30 -20.30 -2.10 11.24
C SER A 30 -19.45 -2.33 12.49
N PRO A 31 -19.59 -1.51 13.56
CA PRO A 31 -18.85 -1.71 14.81
C PRO A 31 -19.06 -3.11 15.41
N LYS A 32 -20.29 -3.65 15.32
CA LYS A 32 -20.63 -4.98 15.80
C LYS A 32 -19.87 -6.08 15.05
N GLN A 33 -19.74 -5.95 13.73
CA GLN A 33 -18.97 -6.90 12.94
C GLN A 33 -17.47 -6.80 13.23
N ILE A 34 -16.94 -5.58 13.39
CA ILE A 34 -15.53 -5.36 13.75
C ILE A 34 -15.22 -6.05 15.09
N ALA A 35 -16.03 -5.80 16.12
CA ALA A 35 -15.85 -6.43 17.43
C ALA A 35 -15.90 -7.97 17.34
N ASN A 36 -16.82 -8.52 16.55
CA ASN A 36 -16.90 -9.96 16.33
C ASN A 36 -15.67 -10.52 15.59
N ILE A 37 -15.14 -9.82 14.57
CA ILE A 37 -13.92 -10.23 13.86
C ILE A 37 -12.72 -10.27 14.82
N VAL A 38 -12.54 -9.22 15.64
CA VAL A 38 -11.46 -9.16 16.62
C VAL A 38 -11.60 -10.27 17.67
N ALA A 39 -12.81 -10.49 18.20
CA ALA A 39 -13.06 -11.56 19.15
C ALA A 39 -12.78 -12.96 18.55
N GLN A 40 -13.10 -13.16 17.27
CA GLN A 40 -12.76 -14.40 16.57
C GLN A 40 -11.23 -14.58 16.43
N TRP A 41 -10.51 -13.54 16.04
CA TRP A 41 -9.04 -13.58 15.91
C TRP A 41 -8.31 -13.85 17.22
N PHE A 42 -8.86 -13.41 18.35
CA PHE A 42 -8.29 -13.69 19.66
C PHE A 42 -8.85 -14.96 20.32
N GLY A 43 -9.63 -15.74 19.57
CA GLY A 43 -10.16 -17.02 20.01
C GLY A 43 -10.12 -18.04 18.90
N PRO A 44 -11.28 -18.51 18.40
CA PRO A 44 -11.35 -19.67 17.51
C PRO A 44 -10.72 -19.48 16.12
N LYS A 45 -10.36 -18.24 15.75
CA LYS A 45 -9.72 -17.91 14.46
C LYS A 45 -8.34 -17.26 14.63
N ALA A 46 -7.60 -17.64 15.68
CA ALA A 46 -6.22 -17.21 15.85
C ALA A 46 -5.32 -17.58 14.66
N ASP A 47 -5.55 -18.74 14.03
CA ASP A 47 -4.81 -19.14 12.82
C ASP A 47 -5.07 -18.20 11.63
N GLU A 48 -6.30 -17.71 11.49
CA GLU A 48 -6.63 -16.71 10.47
C GLU A 48 -5.82 -15.42 10.67
N LEU A 49 -5.72 -14.96 11.94
CA LEU A 49 -4.89 -13.81 12.30
C LEU A 49 -3.42 -14.04 12.00
N ASN A 50 -2.87 -15.22 12.35
CA ASN A 50 -1.49 -15.57 12.06
C ASN A 50 -1.20 -15.55 10.56
N VAL A 51 -2.08 -16.12 9.73
CA VAL A 51 -1.93 -16.09 8.26
C VAL A 51 -1.93 -14.65 7.74
N MET A 52 -2.85 -13.80 8.17
CA MET A 52 -2.87 -12.39 7.74
C MET A 52 -1.64 -11.62 8.20
N SER A 53 -1.12 -11.91 9.40
CA SER A 53 0.13 -11.33 9.91
C SER A 53 1.32 -11.69 9.02
N GLN A 54 1.45 -12.96 8.63
CA GLN A 54 2.51 -13.39 7.70
C GLN A 54 2.36 -12.76 6.30
N ASN A 55 1.13 -12.61 5.80
CA ASN A 55 0.88 -11.89 4.55
C ASN A 55 1.30 -10.42 4.64
N ALA A 56 1.00 -9.75 5.76
CA ALA A 56 1.40 -8.36 5.98
C ALA A 56 2.92 -8.21 6.01
N LEU A 57 3.63 -9.13 6.69
CA LEU A 57 5.10 -9.16 6.69
C LEU A 57 5.67 -9.36 5.28
N ARG A 58 5.08 -10.25 4.48
CA ARG A 58 5.50 -10.51 3.10
C ARG A 58 5.32 -9.29 2.18
N LEU A 59 4.30 -8.47 2.40
CA LEU A 59 4.07 -7.24 1.62
C LEU A 59 4.87 -6.03 2.12
N ALA A 60 5.37 -6.09 3.34
CA ALA A 60 6.09 -4.97 3.95
C ALA A 60 7.31 -4.61 3.10
N ARG A 61 7.52 -3.30 2.92
CA ARG A 61 8.71 -2.74 2.27
C ARG A 61 9.42 -1.79 3.23
N PRO A 62 10.06 -2.31 4.30
CA PRO A 62 10.67 -1.47 5.33
C PRO A 62 11.82 -0.59 4.79
N ASP A 63 12.43 -0.99 3.69
CA ASP A 63 13.55 -0.32 3.05
C ASP A 63 13.14 0.60 1.87
N ALA A 64 11.84 0.79 1.65
CA ALA A 64 11.33 1.54 0.50
C ALA A 64 11.93 2.95 0.38
N VAL A 65 12.02 3.69 1.49
CA VAL A 65 12.54 5.07 1.47
C VAL A 65 14.01 5.12 1.07
N PHE A 66 14.82 4.17 1.53
CA PHE A 66 16.24 4.10 1.17
C PHE A 66 16.40 3.80 -0.32
N LYS A 67 15.65 2.80 -0.83
CA LYS A 67 15.65 2.46 -2.26
C LYS A 67 15.28 3.67 -3.12
N ILE A 68 14.20 4.36 -2.78
CA ILE A 68 13.74 5.55 -3.52
C ILE A 68 14.82 6.65 -3.54
N VAL A 69 15.45 6.92 -2.39
CA VAL A 69 16.49 7.96 -2.31
C VAL A 69 17.75 7.56 -3.08
N HIS A 70 18.16 6.30 -3.01
CA HIS A 70 19.30 5.80 -3.79
C HIS A 70 19.03 5.86 -5.29
N ASP A 71 17.84 5.44 -5.74
CA ASP A 71 17.44 5.53 -7.15
C ASP A 71 17.47 6.98 -7.63
N LEU A 72 16.93 7.91 -6.83
CA LEU A 72 16.95 9.34 -7.14
C LEU A 72 18.39 9.89 -7.19
N HIS A 73 19.25 9.48 -6.26
CA HIS A 73 20.66 9.89 -6.24
C HIS A 73 21.38 9.47 -7.52
N GLU A 74 21.21 8.22 -7.96
CA GLU A 74 21.81 7.72 -9.19
C GLU A 74 21.25 8.42 -10.44
N LEU A 75 19.95 8.70 -10.49
CA LEU A 75 19.34 9.47 -11.58
C LEU A 75 19.95 10.88 -11.71
N VAL A 76 20.18 11.56 -10.59
CA VAL A 76 20.83 12.88 -10.60
C VAL A 76 22.29 12.76 -11.05
N ARG A 77 23.03 11.79 -10.54
CA ARG A 77 24.43 11.55 -10.89
C ARG A 77 24.62 11.29 -12.40
N GLN A 78 23.74 10.48 -12.99
CA GLN A 78 23.75 10.21 -14.44
C GLN A 78 23.45 11.47 -15.26
N ARG A 79 22.50 12.31 -14.81
CA ARG A 79 22.15 13.57 -15.48
C ARG A 79 23.27 14.61 -15.40
N SER A 80 24.02 14.66 -14.30
CA SER A 80 25.17 15.57 -14.15
C SER A 80 26.38 15.20 -15.03
N PHE A 81 26.40 13.99 -15.60
CA PHE A 81 27.46 13.52 -16.49
C PHE A 81 27.24 13.85 -17.97
N VAL A 82 26.23 14.65 -18.33
CA VAL A 82 26.15 15.23 -19.68
C VAL A 82 27.37 16.16 -19.84
N PRO A 83 28.34 15.85 -20.71
CA PRO A 83 29.41 16.78 -21.01
C PRO A 83 28.74 18.06 -21.50
N GLN A 84 29.07 19.20 -20.89
CA GLN A 84 28.86 20.46 -21.59
C GLN A 84 29.73 20.37 -22.84
N TYR A 85 29.15 19.91 -23.95
CA TYR A 85 29.76 20.05 -25.25
C TYR A 85 30.00 21.54 -25.42
N CYS A 86 31.29 21.88 -25.37
CA CYS A 86 31.84 23.20 -25.57
C CYS A 86 31.21 23.79 -26.84
N SER A 87 30.37 24.81 -26.67
CA SER A 87 29.97 25.66 -27.78
C SER A 87 31.15 26.59 -28.08
N THR A 88 31.93 26.24 -29.10
CA THR A 88 32.88 27.15 -29.77
C THR A 88 32.13 28.20 -30.58
#